data_AF-A0A1E7N8M0-F1
#
_entry.id   AF-A0A1E7N8M0-F1
#
_cell.length_a   1.000
_cell.length_b   1.000
_cell.length_c   1.000
_cell.angle_alpha   90.00
_cell.angle_beta   90.00
_cell.angle_gamma   90.00
#
_symmetry.space_group_name_H-M   'P 1'
#
loop_
_entity.id
_entity.type
_entity.pdbx_description
1 polymer ?
#
loop_
_entity_poly.entity_id
_entity_poly.type
_entity_poly.pdbx_seq_one_letter_code
_entity_poly.pdbx_strand_id
1 'polypeptide(L)'
;MNGINDSNPWQYTADPPPSPPTTPRSWWRRRWIPVAGLLALVLAVVAGYLAWPSPEPEIPAAQRAPFYRAVQSLFTEPVVNYRSAPAAGAPGWDLKVTGDGAVTGEVHEAGTRIPVLVVDGRTYVKPPTSLLGSLPGGTSGESLDGKWVTGVPSLSRLVPQGVSSPADLAGRLWAALEDSDFPAPSDPGTRVGSQKALAIRTAEGVLYVSAEAPYRVLRLDPSATAGSPRADAVPAALRAGVPALNLAAATGPLDLGPSSSGDVDRTYAELIERTGELSGAVDLGVDFNFNQTGNLNCSESCTVTENVTTRTTAKPGVKVSGTVTAVMNAEVTVNGRAGGGCSQSASLPVNGSGTMTCLAAGTAPVVAQIRAEKQREADQQAQATGRSVNLQYSLDFRARVRITAMAVGQAELDRTVQAQRKQRDAAVKQAERRADCAGTGRASAPGVRSRGATAVRAGLTPRVLSPAEAPTPGQECTTTVYRVQSDHPDSKRLVVDKNGNVSVQGNGNLYLNMSGDITHSQAFRGGSGQIIAFDVPSSRVTRLLDAALPQRMPRGYPGTRREWNQARKNAPEIADPKVSPGLIGLPTDLIDDFIDSIVPGSGRIIR
;
A
#
# COMPACT_ATOMS: atom_id res chain seq x y z
N MET A 1 -34.64 -43.12 -46.25
CA MET A 1 -35.80 -42.67 -47.05
C MET A 1 -35.92 -41.16 -46.79
N ASN A 2 -35.47 -40.33 -47.74
CA ASN A 2 -36.29 -39.61 -48.73
C ASN A 2 -36.92 -38.33 -48.11
N GLY A 3 -36.59 -37.09 -48.49
CA GLY A 3 -35.57 -36.56 -49.43
C GLY A 3 -36.15 -35.59 -50.48
N ILE A 4 -35.31 -34.73 -51.08
CA ILE A 4 -35.54 -33.94 -52.33
C ILE A 4 -36.53 -32.75 -52.16
N ASN A 5 -36.37 -31.53 -52.71
CA ASN A 5 -35.29 -30.67 -53.28
C ASN A 5 -35.87 -29.19 -53.32
N ASP A 6 -35.38 -28.12 -53.96
CA ASP A 6 -34.24 -27.81 -54.88
C ASP A 6 -33.88 -26.30 -54.85
N SER A 7 -32.71 -25.94 -55.41
CA SER A 7 -32.33 -24.61 -55.95
C SER A 7 -32.26 -23.38 -55.00
N ASN A 8 -31.41 -22.37 -55.22
CA ASN A 8 -30.76 -21.93 -56.45
C ASN A 8 -29.39 -21.24 -56.17
N PRO A 9 -28.34 -21.38 -57.00
CA PRO A 9 -27.00 -20.82 -56.73
C PRO A 9 -26.71 -19.49 -57.45
N TRP A 10 -25.82 -18.69 -56.87
CA TRP A 10 -25.09 -17.62 -57.59
C TRP A 10 -23.58 -17.87 -57.47
N GLN A 11 -22.94 -18.21 -58.58
CA GLN A 11 -21.48 -18.32 -58.67
C GLN A 11 -20.92 -17.02 -59.28
N TYR A 12 -19.92 -16.43 -58.65
CA TYR A 12 -19.10 -15.36 -59.22
C TYR A 12 -17.70 -15.90 -59.53
N THR A 13 -17.44 -16.16 -60.81
CA THR A 13 -16.08 -16.35 -61.34
C THR A 13 -15.47 -14.98 -61.65
N ALA A 14 -14.20 -14.79 -61.28
CA ALA A 14 -13.44 -13.58 -61.60
C ALA A 14 -12.24 -13.94 -62.48
N ASP A 15 -12.14 -13.32 -63.65
CA ASP A 15 -11.07 -13.57 -64.62
C ASP A 15 -9.73 -12.93 -64.18
N PRO A 16 -8.59 -13.56 -64.54
CA PRO A 16 -7.27 -12.96 -64.31
C PRO A 16 -6.99 -11.81 -65.31
N PRO A 17 -6.28 -10.74 -64.90
CA PRO A 17 -5.97 -9.61 -65.78
C PRO A 17 -4.93 -9.97 -66.88
N PRO A 18 -4.99 -9.32 -68.05
CA PRO A 18 -4.13 -9.64 -69.19
C PRO A 18 -2.67 -9.16 -69.02
N SER A 19 -1.74 -9.89 -69.63
CA SER A 19 -0.31 -9.55 -69.63
C SER A 19 0.04 -8.43 -70.63
N PRO A 20 0.99 -7.53 -70.32
CA PRO A 20 1.45 -6.49 -71.24
C PRO A 20 2.34 -7.07 -72.37
N PRO A 21 2.37 -6.43 -73.55
CA PRO A 21 3.06 -6.96 -74.73
C PRO A 21 4.60 -6.81 -74.68
N THR A 22 5.30 -7.84 -75.15
CA THR A 22 6.76 -7.84 -75.35
C THR A 22 7.16 -7.15 -76.66
N THR A 23 8.05 -6.16 -76.59
CA THR A 23 8.68 -5.51 -77.75
C THR A 23 10.11 -6.03 -78.00
N PRO A 24 10.58 -6.10 -79.27
CA PRO A 24 11.84 -6.77 -79.62
C PRO A 24 13.10 -5.90 -79.43
N ARG A 25 14.25 -6.58 -79.36
CA ARG A 25 15.61 -6.01 -79.17
C ARG A 25 16.12 -5.17 -80.34
N SER A 26 16.87 -4.10 -80.06
CA SER A 26 17.77 -3.43 -81.02
C SER A 26 19.17 -3.13 -80.45
N TRP A 27 20.04 -4.14 -80.53
CA TRP A 27 21.44 -4.06 -81.00
C TRP A 27 22.21 -2.71 -80.91
N TRP A 28 23.28 -2.70 -80.10
CA TRP A 28 24.52 -1.86 -80.15
C TRP A 28 24.45 -0.33 -80.36
N ARG A 29 24.99 0.44 -79.39
CA ARG A 29 26.26 1.21 -79.55
C ARG A 29 26.77 1.82 -78.23
N ARG A 30 28.12 1.91 -78.09
CA ARG A 30 28.96 2.71 -77.15
C ARG A 30 28.46 2.84 -75.67
N ARG A 31 29.04 2.21 -74.63
CA ARG A 31 30.45 2.02 -74.18
C ARG A 31 31.07 3.27 -73.49
N TRP A 32 31.33 3.15 -72.17
CA TRP A 32 32.01 4.06 -71.21
C TRP A 32 31.32 5.37 -70.78
N ILE A 33 30.78 5.39 -69.55
CA ILE A 33 31.16 6.24 -68.38
C ILE A 33 30.20 5.90 -67.21
N PRO A 34 30.66 5.19 -66.17
CA PRO A 34 29.97 5.24 -64.87
C PRO A 34 30.93 5.07 -63.66
N VAL A 35 31.42 6.18 -63.10
CA VAL A 35 32.00 6.21 -61.74
C VAL A 35 31.55 7.47 -61.00
N ALA A 36 31.80 8.65 -61.58
CA ALA A 36 31.49 9.95 -60.96
C ALA A 36 29.99 10.11 -60.61
N GLY A 37 29.09 9.73 -61.52
CA GLY A 37 27.64 9.90 -61.32
C GLY A 37 27.06 9.08 -60.18
N LEU A 38 27.60 7.89 -59.90
CA LEU A 38 27.11 7.03 -58.81
C LEU A 38 27.59 7.55 -57.45
N LEU A 39 28.82 8.06 -57.38
CA LEU A 39 29.38 8.69 -56.18
C LEU A 39 28.69 10.04 -55.90
N ALA A 40 28.34 10.81 -56.94
CA ALA A 40 27.51 12.01 -56.82
C ALA A 40 26.07 11.69 -56.34
N LEU A 41 25.47 10.59 -56.82
CA LEU A 41 24.15 10.15 -56.34
C LEU A 41 24.19 9.73 -54.87
N VAL A 42 25.22 8.96 -54.46
CA VAL A 42 25.42 8.57 -53.05
C VAL A 42 25.67 9.79 -52.17
N LEU A 43 26.48 10.77 -52.61
CA LEU A 43 26.66 12.03 -51.88
C LEU A 43 25.38 12.86 -51.83
N ALA A 44 24.55 12.89 -52.87
CA ALA A 44 23.26 13.57 -52.86
C ALA A 44 22.24 12.89 -51.92
N VAL A 45 22.25 11.55 -51.85
CA VAL A 45 21.42 10.79 -50.90
C VAL A 45 21.91 10.99 -49.47
N VAL A 46 23.22 10.92 -49.20
CA VAL A 46 23.80 11.14 -47.87
C VAL A 46 23.62 12.59 -47.42
N ALA A 47 23.84 13.57 -48.30
CA ALA A 47 23.54 14.96 -48.00
C ALA A 47 22.04 15.20 -47.79
N GLY A 48 21.16 14.55 -48.57
CA GLY A 48 19.71 14.56 -48.37
C GLY A 48 19.29 13.93 -47.04
N TYR A 49 19.99 12.90 -46.57
CA TYR A 49 19.73 12.24 -45.28
C TYR A 49 20.29 13.02 -44.08
N LEU A 50 21.35 13.83 -44.27
CA LEU A 50 21.95 14.70 -43.26
C LEU A 50 21.37 16.11 -43.23
N ALA A 51 20.72 16.56 -44.32
CA ALA A 51 20.05 17.86 -44.43
C ALA A 51 18.52 17.74 -44.42
N TRP A 52 17.97 16.53 -44.31
CA TRP A 52 16.60 16.37 -43.83
C TRP A 52 16.56 16.86 -42.37
N PRO A 53 15.74 17.86 -42.01
CA PRO A 53 15.52 18.15 -40.60
C PRO A 53 14.86 16.93 -39.97
N SER A 54 15.58 16.26 -39.07
CA SER A 54 14.98 15.33 -38.12
C SER A 54 13.81 16.04 -37.46
N PRO A 55 12.58 15.49 -37.49
CA PRO A 55 11.44 16.12 -36.84
C PRO A 55 11.59 15.97 -35.33
N GLU A 56 12.36 16.87 -34.73
CA GLU A 56 12.42 17.07 -33.29
C GLU A 56 11.00 17.33 -32.77
N PRO A 57 10.43 16.44 -31.94
CA PRO A 57 9.07 16.59 -31.45
C PRO A 57 9.07 17.53 -30.24
N GLU A 58 9.53 18.77 -30.41
CA GLU A 58 9.76 19.76 -29.33
C GLU A 58 8.48 20.41 -28.77
N ILE A 59 7.55 19.56 -28.31
CA ILE A 59 7.00 19.66 -26.96
C ILE A 59 7.18 18.25 -26.36
N PRO A 60 8.40 17.88 -25.92
CA PRO A 60 8.83 16.48 -25.91
C PRO A 60 8.56 15.76 -24.59
N ALA A 61 8.72 14.43 -24.59
CA ALA A 61 8.54 13.54 -23.44
C ALA A 61 9.29 13.99 -22.16
N ALA A 62 10.39 14.74 -22.32
CA ALA A 62 11.16 15.35 -21.22
C ALA A 62 10.32 16.21 -20.25
N GLN A 63 9.23 16.86 -20.72
CA GLN A 63 8.31 17.61 -19.85
C GLN A 63 7.45 16.70 -18.96
N ARG A 64 7.12 15.51 -19.46
CA ARG A 64 6.20 14.57 -18.81
C ARG A 64 6.95 13.61 -17.88
N ALA A 65 8.17 13.21 -18.26
CA ALA A 65 8.97 12.22 -17.55
C ALA A 65 9.10 12.49 -16.03
N PRO A 66 9.40 13.70 -15.52
CA PRO A 66 9.50 13.95 -14.07
C PRO A 66 8.25 13.53 -13.29
N PHE A 67 7.06 13.81 -13.83
CA PHE A 67 5.79 13.49 -13.17
C PHE A 67 5.47 12.00 -13.21
N TYR A 68 5.54 11.37 -14.38
CA TYR A 68 5.30 9.93 -14.51
C TYR A 68 6.34 9.11 -13.71
N ARG A 69 7.61 9.55 -13.64
CA ARG A 69 8.65 8.92 -12.81
C ARG A 69 8.43 9.09 -11.31
N ALA A 70 8.01 10.28 -10.88
CA ALA A 70 7.64 10.52 -9.49
C ALA A 70 6.49 9.62 -9.04
N VAL A 71 5.44 9.50 -9.85
CA VAL A 71 4.29 8.63 -9.58
C VAL A 71 4.68 7.14 -9.66
N GLN A 72 5.49 6.72 -10.66
CA GLN A 72 6.01 5.35 -10.72
C GLN A 72 6.86 4.99 -9.48
N SER A 73 7.66 5.93 -8.98
CA SER A 73 8.44 5.74 -7.75
C SER A 73 7.56 5.65 -6.50
N LEU A 74 6.37 6.25 -6.51
CA LEU A 74 5.41 6.20 -5.41
C LEU A 74 4.70 4.83 -5.33
N PHE A 75 4.33 4.24 -6.48
CA PHE A 75 3.80 2.86 -6.54
C PHE A 75 4.73 1.81 -5.91
N THR A 76 6.04 2.05 -5.93
CA THR A 76 7.07 1.11 -5.44
C THR A 76 7.66 1.54 -4.08
N GLU A 77 7.03 2.50 -3.41
CA GLU A 77 7.42 2.98 -2.09
C GLU A 77 6.84 2.06 -0.99
N PRO A 78 7.66 1.41 -0.14
CA PRO A 78 7.14 0.48 0.87
C PRO A 78 6.41 1.18 2.03
N VAL A 79 6.73 2.46 2.27
CA VAL A 79 6.12 3.34 3.27
C VAL A 79 6.12 4.77 2.75
N VAL A 80 5.00 5.49 2.84
CA VAL A 80 4.96 6.95 2.68
C VAL A 80 4.67 7.60 4.03
N ASN A 81 5.44 8.62 4.39
CA ASN A 81 5.06 9.55 5.45
C ASN A 81 4.24 10.68 4.84
N TYR A 82 2.99 10.83 5.26
CA TYR A 82 2.12 11.92 4.89
C TYR A 82 2.03 12.95 6.02
N ARG A 83 2.14 14.23 5.66
CA ARG A 83 2.01 15.35 6.60
C ARG A 83 1.01 16.38 6.09
N SER A 84 0.22 16.92 7.01
CA SER A 84 -0.50 18.18 6.81
C SER A 84 -0.30 19.08 8.03
N ALA A 85 0.02 20.34 7.78
CA ALA A 85 -0.04 21.36 8.81
C ALA A 85 -1.50 21.59 9.26
N PRO A 86 -1.75 22.00 10.52
CA PRO A 86 -3.07 22.48 10.94
C PRO A 86 -3.50 23.68 10.09
N ALA A 87 -4.74 23.67 9.60
CA ALA A 87 -5.34 24.76 8.86
C ALA A 87 -6.56 25.32 9.62
N ALA A 88 -7.14 26.43 9.15
CA ALA A 88 -8.26 27.08 9.82
C ALA A 88 -9.50 26.16 9.88
N GLY A 89 -9.69 25.48 11.02
CA GLY A 89 -10.77 24.51 11.25
C GLY A 89 -10.43 23.04 10.92
N ALA A 90 -9.17 22.71 10.61
CA ALA A 90 -8.73 21.35 10.30
C ALA A 90 -7.53 20.92 11.16
N PRO A 91 -7.53 19.69 11.74
CA PRO A 91 -6.40 19.19 12.51
C PRO A 91 -5.17 18.99 11.63
N GLY A 92 -3.97 19.16 12.21
CA GLY A 92 -2.72 18.72 11.59
C GLY A 92 -2.47 17.24 11.83
N TRP A 93 -1.55 16.63 11.10
CA TRP A 93 -1.27 15.19 11.23
C TRP A 93 0.07 14.78 10.61
N ASP A 94 0.68 13.74 11.18
CA ASP A 94 1.85 13.02 10.68
C ASP A 94 1.48 11.52 10.70
N LEU A 95 1.22 10.96 9.52
CA LEU A 95 0.70 9.60 9.34
C LEU A 95 1.57 8.82 8.35
N LYS A 96 2.13 7.71 8.81
CA LYS A 96 2.93 6.79 8.00
C LYS A 96 2.02 5.68 7.49
N VAL A 97 2.07 5.39 6.19
CA VAL A 97 1.23 4.37 5.54
C VAL A 97 2.10 3.39 4.78
N THR A 98 1.88 2.10 5.01
CA THR A 98 2.60 0.99 4.36
C THR A 98 2.04 0.67 2.97
N GLY A 99 2.79 -0.13 2.20
CA GLY A 99 2.38 -0.62 0.88
C GLY A 99 1.01 -1.33 0.83
N ASP A 100 0.60 -1.98 1.92
CA ASP A 100 -0.68 -2.65 2.09
C ASP A 100 -1.79 -1.77 2.72
N GLY A 101 -1.51 -0.49 2.98
CA GLY A 101 -2.50 0.47 3.47
C GLY A 101 -2.71 0.48 4.98
N ALA A 102 -1.90 -0.25 5.77
CA ALA A 102 -1.88 -0.06 7.22
C ALA A 102 -1.30 1.32 7.57
N VAL A 103 -1.84 1.96 8.61
CA VAL A 103 -1.52 3.36 8.97
C VAL A 103 -1.04 3.41 10.41
N THR A 104 0.02 4.18 10.69
CA THR A 104 0.42 4.52 12.06
C THR A 104 0.92 5.97 12.15
N GLY A 105 0.49 6.71 13.17
CA GLY A 105 0.98 8.08 13.40
C GLY A 105 0.22 8.83 14.48
N GLU A 106 0.12 10.15 14.33
CA GLU A 106 -0.55 11.06 15.27
C GLU A 106 -1.41 12.11 14.53
N VAL A 107 -2.59 12.39 15.08
CA VAL A 107 -3.46 13.51 14.67
C VAL A 107 -3.42 14.59 15.73
N HIS A 108 -3.32 15.85 15.31
CA HIS A 108 -3.09 17.02 16.15
C HIS A 108 -4.34 17.92 16.17
N GLU A 109 -5.11 17.84 17.25
CA GLU A 109 -6.38 18.54 17.42
C GLU A 109 -6.37 19.35 18.72
N ALA A 110 -6.73 20.63 18.65
CA ALA A 110 -6.79 21.55 19.80
C ALA A 110 -5.51 21.55 20.68
N GLY A 111 -4.33 21.35 20.07
CA GLY A 111 -3.04 21.23 20.76
C GLY A 111 -2.74 19.85 21.36
N THR A 112 -3.71 18.94 21.37
CA THR A 112 -3.54 17.55 21.83
C THR A 112 -3.11 16.65 20.68
N ARG A 113 -2.32 15.62 20.98
CA ARG A 113 -1.96 14.58 20.01
C ARG A 113 -2.75 13.30 20.30
N ILE A 114 -3.29 12.71 19.26
CA ILE A 114 -4.10 11.50 19.30
C ILE A 114 -3.36 10.45 18.48
N PRO A 115 -2.75 9.42 19.08
CA PRO A 115 -2.19 8.29 18.35
C PRO A 115 -3.27 7.59 17.53
N VAL A 116 -2.97 7.31 16.27
CA VAL A 116 -3.85 6.63 15.31
C VAL A 116 -3.14 5.40 14.76
N LEU A 117 -3.91 4.33 14.60
CA LEU A 117 -3.49 3.05 14.03
C LEU A 117 -4.62 2.53 13.13
N VAL A 118 -4.32 2.12 11.90
CA VAL A 118 -5.27 1.41 11.03
C VAL A 118 -4.63 0.10 10.62
N VAL A 119 -5.28 -1.00 10.96
CA VAL A 119 -4.80 -2.37 10.73
C VAL A 119 -5.99 -3.24 10.37
N ASP A 120 -5.85 -4.11 9.38
CA ASP A 120 -6.91 -4.98 8.84
C ASP A 120 -8.21 -4.20 8.51
N GLY A 121 -8.06 -2.97 8.00
CA GLY A 121 -9.15 -2.05 7.65
C GLY A 121 -9.87 -1.40 8.84
N ARG A 122 -9.51 -1.71 10.09
CA ARG A 122 -10.14 -1.17 11.31
C ARG A 122 -9.31 -0.01 11.87
N THR A 123 -9.95 1.13 12.12
CA THR A 123 -9.32 2.30 12.75
C THR A 123 -9.35 2.16 14.27
N TYR A 124 -8.20 2.28 14.90
CA TYR A 124 -8.02 2.41 16.34
C TYR A 124 -7.41 3.77 16.65
N VAL A 125 -7.84 4.40 17.73
CA VAL A 125 -7.15 5.58 18.28
C VAL A 125 -6.96 5.46 19.77
N LYS A 126 -6.02 6.23 20.33
CA LYS A 126 -5.69 6.27 21.76
C LYS A 126 -6.04 7.67 22.32
N PRO A 127 -7.33 7.99 22.50
CA PRO A 127 -7.78 9.35 22.75
C PRO A 127 -7.50 9.76 24.21
N PRO A 128 -7.25 11.06 24.47
CA PRO A 128 -7.24 11.58 25.83
C PRO A 128 -8.65 11.47 26.45
N THR A 129 -8.71 11.35 27.76
CA THR A 129 -9.98 11.31 28.53
C THR A 129 -10.88 12.52 28.28
N SER A 130 -10.32 13.68 27.89
CA SER A 130 -11.05 14.90 27.53
C SER A 130 -11.83 14.81 26.21
N LEU A 131 -11.49 13.88 25.31
CA LEU A 131 -12.21 13.66 24.04
C LEU A 131 -13.18 12.46 24.11
N LEU A 132 -13.19 11.72 25.22
CA LEU A 132 -14.13 10.65 25.50
C LEU A 132 -15.44 11.22 26.06
N GLY A 133 -16.32 11.67 25.15
CA GLY A 133 -17.64 12.24 25.45
C GLY A 133 -18.68 11.20 25.93
N SER A 134 -19.85 11.16 25.28
CA SER A 134 -20.90 10.19 25.64
C SER A 134 -20.48 8.75 25.30
N LEU A 135 -20.12 7.97 26.31
CA LEU A 135 -19.70 6.57 26.18
C LEU A 135 -20.89 5.58 26.25
N PRO A 136 -20.72 4.33 25.77
CA PRO A 136 -21.66 3.22 25.98
C PRO A 136 -21.87 2.88 27.47
N GLY A 137 -22.89 2.08 27.75
CA GLY A 137 -23.23 1.64 29.11
C GLY A 137 -22.07 0.95 29.81
N GLY A 138 -21.89 1.22 31.10
CA GLY A 138 -20.83 0.61 31.92
C GLY A 138 -19.39 1.04 31.61
N THR A 139 -19.17 1.90 30.62
CA THR A 139 -17.84 2.36 30.19
C THR A 139 -17.58 3.79 30.69
N SER A 140 -16.44 4.03 31.36
CA SER A 140 -16.02 5.37 31.83
C SER A 140 -14.76 5.85 31.11
N GLY A 141 -14.52 7.17 31.08
CA GLY A 141 -13.29 7.73 30.51
C GLY A 141 -12.03 7.17 31.18
N GLU A 142 -12.04 7.05 32.51
CA GLU A 142 -10.99 6.39 33.30
C GLU A 142 -10.72 4.94 32.88
N SER A 143 -11.78 4.18 32.54
CA SER A 143 -11.65 2.78 32.12
C SER A 143 -11.05 2.60 30.72
N LEU A 144 -10.96 3.70 29.95
CA LEU A 144 -10.40 3.78 28.61
C LEU A 144 -9.08 4.57 28.58
N ASP A 145 -8.64 5.15 29.68
CA ASP A 145 -7.40 5.94 29.73
C ASP A 145 -6.19 5.06 29.36
N GLY A 146 -5.29 5.60 28.54
CA GLY A 146 -4.17 4.87 27.97
C GLY A 146 -4.52 3.68 27.07
N LYS A 147 -5.79 3.47 26.66
CA LYS A 147 -6.20 2.34 25.80
C LYS A 147 -6.51 2.76 24.37
N TRP A 148 -6.34 1.80 23.46
CA TRP A 148 -6.87 1.88 22.10
C TRP A 148 -8.38 1.63 22.08
N VAL A 149 -9.11 2.40 21.27
CA VAL A 149 -10.55 2.27 21.09
C VAL A 149 -10.95 2.31 19.61
N THR A 150 -12.04 1.60 19.27
CA THR A 150 -12.60 1.51 17.91
C THR A 150 -14.14 1.46 17.91
N GLY A 151 -14.75 1.14 16.77
CA GLY A 151 -16.17 0.76 16.64
C GLY A 151 -17.17 1.90 16.45
N VAL A 152 -16.83 3.14 16.86
CA VAL A 152 -17.68 4.32 16.68
C VAL A 152 -17.32 5.13 15.41
N PRO A 153 -18.29 5.47 14.52
CA PRO A 153 -18.04 6.17 13.24
C PRO A 153 -17.54 7.63 13.32
N SER A 154 -17.22 8.13 14.51
CA SER A 154 -16.47 9.38 14.72
C SER A 154 -14.96 9.14 14.61
N LEU A 155 -14.45 8.02 15.13
CA LEU A 155 -13.02 7.74 15.19
C LEU A 155 -12.45 7.36 13.82
N SER A 156 -13.22 6.67 13.00
CA SER A 156 -12.85 6.40 11.60
C SER A 156 -12.76 7.66 10.73
N ARG A 157 -13.23 8.81 11.22
CA ARG A 157 -13.01 10.11 10.56
C ARG A 157 -11.65 10.70 10.91
N LEU A 158 -11.10 10.43 12.10
CA LEU A 158 -9.82 10.99 12.53
C LEU A 158 -8.67 10.63 11.56
N VAL A 159 -8.80 9.52 10.82
CA VAL A 159 -8.00 9.24 9.63
C VAL A 159 -8.45 10.16 8.47
N PRO A 160 -7.62 11.12 8.03
CA PRO A 160 -8.01 12.09 7.02
C PRO A 160 -8.32 11.44 5.67
N GLN A 161 -9.34 11.96 4.98
CA GLN A 161 -9.68 11.50 3.64
C GLN A 161 -8.54 11.81 2.66
N GLY A 162 -8.24 10.88 1.76
CA GLY A 162 -7.11 10.97 0.82
C GLY A 162 -5.84 10.26 1.30
N VAL A 163 -5.70 9.95 2.59
CA VAL A 163 -4.68 9.03 3.10
C VAL A 163 -4.99 7.62 2.59
N SER A 164 -4.10 7.07 1.76
CA SER A 164 -4.22 5.74 1.16
C SER A 164 -2.85 5.09 1.00
N SER A 165 -2.80 3.81 0.60
CA SER A 165 -1.52 3.18 0.29
C SER A 165 -0.74 3.96 -0.78
N PRO A 166 0.60 3.83 -0.84
CA PRO A 166 1.42 4.46 -1.88
C PRO A 166 0.97 4.07 -3.29
N ALA A 167 0.56 2.81 -3.49
CA ALA A 167 0.03 2.31 -4.76
C ALA A 167 -1.35 2.93 -5.11
N ASP A 168 -2.28 3.03 -4.15
CA ASP A 168 -3.61 3.63 -4.38
C ASP A 168 -3.51 5.12 -4.75
N LEU A 169 -2.64 5.87 -4.07
CA LEU A 169 -2.43 7.28 -4.37
C LEU A 169 -1.76 7.43 -5.74
N ALA A 170 -0.74 6.62 -6.03
CA ALA A 170 -0.08 6.66 -7.32
C ALA A 170 -1.02 6.27 -8.48
N GLY A 171 -1.95 5.34 -8.26
CA GLY A 171 -3.02 5.00 -9.21
C GLY A 171 -3.94 6.18 -9.54
N ARG A 172 -4.39 6.93 -8.52
CA ARG A 172 -5.18 8.16 -8.74
C ARG A 172 -4.38 9.24 -9.46
N LEU A 173 -3.16 9.52 -9.00
CA LEU A 173 -2.27 10.52 -9.61
C LEU A 173 -1.93 10.17 -11.07
N TRP A 174 -1.69 8.90 -11.39
CA TRP A 174 -1.42 8.49 -12.77
C TRP A 174 -2.63 8.74 -13.68
N ALA A 175 -3.83 8.33 -13.24
CA ALA A 175 -5.06 8.59 -14.00
C ALA A 175 -5.29 10.11 -14.19
N ALA A 176 -4.95 10.93 -13.19
CA ALA A 176 -5.06 12.38 -13.28
C ALA A 176 -4.04 13.00 -14.26
N LEU A 177 -2.85 12.42 -14.41
CA LEU A 177 -1.82 12.86 -15.38
C LEU A 177 -2.18 12.58 -16.85
N GLU A 178 -3.15 11.70 -17.15
CA GLU A 178 -3.59 11.42 -18.53
C GLU A 178 -4.31 12.62 -19.18
N ASP A 179 -5.10 13.36 -18.38
CA ASP A 179 -5.94 14.50 -18.79
C ASP A 179 -5.37 15.88 -18.36
N SER A 180 -4.11 15.94 -17.89
CA SER A 180 -3.47 17.17 -17.39
C SER A 180 -2.65 17.93 -18.44
N ASP A 181 -2.70 19.27 -18.38
CA ASP A 181 -1.80 20.16 -19.13
C ASP A 181 -0.45 20.28 -18.39
N PHE A 182 0.65 19.91 -19.05
CA PHE A 182 1.99 19.86 -18.43
C PHE A 182 2.70 21.22 -18.46
N PRO A 183 3.48 21.58 -17.42
CA PRO A 183 4.27 22.81 -17.38
C PRO A 183 5.43 22.78 -18.39
N ALA A 184 5.92 23.96 -18.76
CA ALA A 184 7.08 24.11 -19.63
C ALA A 184 8.39 23.86 -18.86
N PRO A 185 9.48 23.41 -19.52
CA PRO A 185 10.79 23.22 -18.86
C PRO A 185 11.37 24.51 -18.28
N SER A 186 10.93 25.65 -18.83
CA SER A 186 11.31 27.01 -18.46
C SER A 186 10.52 27.58 -17.29
N ASP A 187 9.47 26.90 -16.81
CA ASP A 187 8.68 27.42 -15.69
C ASP A 187 9.54 27.54 -14.42
N PRO A 188 9.45 28.65 -13.67
CA PRO A 188 10.24 28.88 -12.47
C PRO A 188 9.76 27.96 -11.34
N GLY A 189 10.28 26.72 -11.33
CA GLY A 189 9.90 25.67 -10.40
C GLY A 189 9.91 26.12 -8.94
N THR A 190 8.83 25.81 -8.23
CA THR A 190 8.58 26.23 -6.84
C THR A 190 9.49 25.49 -5.85
N ARG A 191 9.32 25.75 -4.56
CA ARG A 191 9.91 24.95 -3.48
C ARG A 191 8.85 24.24 -2.65
N VAL A 192 9.08 22.96 -2.37
CA VAL A 192 8.38 22.19 -1.34
C VAL A 192 9.39 21.88 -0.25
N GLY A 193 9.21 22.48 0.93
CA GLY A 193 10.24 22.53 1.97
C GLY A 193 11.54 23.12 1.43
N SER A 194 12.64 22.36 1.52
CA SER A 194 13.96 22.75 0.99
C SER A 194 14.16 22.45 -0.50
N GLN A 195 13.36 21.56 -1.10
CA GLN A 195 13.60 20.99 -2.43
C GLN A 195 12.95 21.83 -3.54
N LYS A 196 13.62 21.93 -4.70
CA LYS A 196 13.04 22.50 -5.93
C LYS A 196 12.04 21.51 -6.52
N ALA A 197 10.87 22.00 -6.91
CA ALA A 197 9.76 21.19 -7.41
C ALA A 197 9.18 21.71 -8.73
N LEU A 198 8.71 20.79 -9.57
CA LEU A 198 7.85 21.05 -10.72
C LEU A 198 6.40 20.85 -10.28
N ALA A 199 5.49 21.69 -10.77
CA ALA A 199 4.08 21.69 -10.37
C ALA A 199 3.18 21.48 -11.59
N ILE A 200 2.20 20.58 -11.50
CA ILE A 200 1.18 20.36 -12.53
C ILE A 200 -0.21 20.41 -11.92
N ARG A 201 -1.17 21.06 -12.59
CA ARG A 201 -2.58 21.05 -12.17
C ARG A 201 -3.27 19.83 -12.77
N THR A 202 -3.88 19.02 -11.92
CA THR A 202 -4.56 17.77 -12.25
C THR A 202 -6.00 17.79 -11.74
N ALA A 203 -6.80 16.76 -12.05
CA ALA A 203 -8.13 16.59 -11.48
C ALA A 203 -8.12 16.44 -9.94
N GLU A 204 -7.13 15.70 -9.40
CA GLU A 204 -6.98 15.46 -7.96
C GLU A 204 -6.54 16.72 -7.19
N GLY A 205 -5.79 17.62 -7.84
CA GLY A 205 -5.14 18.77 -7.19
C GLY A 205 -3.92 19.30 -7.95
N VAL A 206 -3.16 20.20 -7.34
CA VAL A 206 -1.83 20.57 -7.83
C VAL A 206 -0.82 19.56 -7.29
N LEU A 207 -0.24 18.77 -8.20
CA LEU A 207 0.77 17.77 -7.90
C LEU A 207 2.16 18.40 -8.02
N TYR A 208 2.98 18.26 -6.98
CA TYR A 208 4.36 18.73 -6.93
C TYR A 208 5.33 17.55 -6.89
N VAL A 209 6.30 17.56 -7.79
CA VAL A 209 7.34 16.52 -7.90
C VAL A 209 8.72 17.16 -7.85
N SER A 210 9.75 16.42 -7.43
CA SER A 210 11.11 16.96 -7.41
C SER A 210 11.56 17.37 -8.82
N ALA A 211 12.22 18.53 -8.94
CA ALA A 211 12.70 19.03 -10.23
C ALA A 211 13.97 18.33 -10.74
N GLU A 212 14.58 17.49 -9.91
CA GLU A 212 15.80 16.75 -10.19
C GLU A 212 15.60 15.27 -9.87
N ALA A 213 16.37 14.42 -10.54
CA ALA A 213 16.40 12.98 -10.30
C ALA A 213 17.12 12.65 -8.97
N PRO A 214 16.72 11.60 -8.24
CA PRO A 214 15.66 10.65 -8.59
C PRO A 214 14.27 11.24 -8.30
N TYR A 215 13.38 11.23 -9.31
CA TYR A 215 12.10 11.92 -9.24
C TYR A 215 11.17 11.34 -8.17
N ARG A 216 10.56 12.20 -7.34
CA ARG A 216 9.63 11.83 -6.25
C ARG A 216 8.43 12.77 -6.22
N VAL A 217 7.27 12.27 -5.78
CA VAL A 217 6.16 13.15 -5.37
C VAL A 217 6.54 13.78 -4.04
N LEU A 218 6.40 15.10 -3.93
CA LEU A 218 6.76 15.87 -2.75
C LEU A 218 5.54 16.46 -2.04
N ARG A 219 4.50 16.84 -2.80
CA ARG A 219 3.26 17.40 -2.27
C ARG A 219 2.09 17.19 -3.23
N LEU A 220 0.88 17.10 -2.69
CA LEU A 220 -0.39 17.27 -3.40
C LEU A 220 -1.21 18.35 -2.69
N ASP A 221 -1.58 19.42 -3.39
CA ASP A 221 -2.58 20.38 -2.90
C ASP A 221 -3.95 19.98 -3.47
N PRO A 222 -4.82 19.29 -2.70
CA PRO A 222 -6.01 18.66 -3.25
C PRO A 222 -7.04 19.69 -3.74
N SER A 223 -7.64 19.42 -4.90
CA SER A 223 -8.75 20.21 -5.43
C SER A 223 -9.96 20.09 -4.50
N ALA A 224 -10.58 21.21 -4.12
CA ALA A 224 -11.80 21.21 -3.29
C ALA A 224 -12.99 20.42 -3.90
N THR A 225 -12.97 20.18 -5.20
CA THR A 225 -13.93 19.34 -5.94
C THR A 225 -13.60 17.84 -5.96
N ALA A 226 -12.39 17.40 -5.60
CA ALA A 226 -11.95 16.01 -5.72
C ALA A 226 -12.57 15.07 -4.66
N GLY A 227 -13.14 15.61 -3.57
CA GLY A 227 -13.60 14.83 -2.42
C GLY A 227 -15.09 14.42 -2.40
N SER A 228 -15.88 14.73 -3.43
CA SER A 228 -17.36 14.65 -3.35
C SER A 228 -18.00 13.56 -4.25
N PRO A 229 -18.34 12.37 -3.72
CA PRO A 229 -19.56 11.70 -4.16
C PRO A 229 -20.76 12.62 -3.86
N ARG A 230 -21.75 12.72 -4.77
CA ARG A 230 -22.85 13.69 -4.69
C ARG A 230 -23.58 13.63 -3.32
N ALA A 231 -23.58 14.75 -2.60
CA ALA A 231 -23.95 14.84 -1.19
C ALA A 231 -25.38 15.34 -0.94
N ASP A 232 -26.30 15.16 -1.90
CA ASP A 232 -27.64 15.76 -1.93
C ASP A 232 -28.67 15.14 -0.93
N ALA A 233 -28.20 14.53 0.17
CA ALA A 233 -29.03 13.65 1.02
C ALA A 233 -28.71 13.68 2.54
N VAL A 234 -28.36 14.83 3.12
CA VAL A 234 -28.16 14.97 4.58
C VAL A 234 -28.97 16.14 5.17
N PRO A 235 -30.06 15.87 5.92
CA PRO A 235 -30.87 16.92 6.54
C PRO A 235 -30.15 17.72 7.65
N ALA A 236 -30.56 18.98 7.82
CA ALA A 236 -29.92 19.95 8.72
C ALA A 236 -30.01 19.65 10.24
N ALA A 237 -30.69 18.58 10.65
CA ALA A 237 -30.92 18.21 12.05
C ALA A 237 -29.65 17.77 12.82
N LEU A 238 -28.54 17.48 12.12
CA LEU A 238 -27.28 16.97 12.70
C LEU A 238 -26.39 18.04 13.37
N ARG A 239 -26.97 19.15 13.88
CA ARG A 239 -26.22 20.34 14.33
C ARG A 239 -26.25 20.64 15.84
N ALA A 240 -26.81 19.76 16.67
CA ALA A 240 -26.86 19.95 18.13
C ALA A 240 -26.19 18.81 18.90
N GLY A 241 -25.32 19.15 19.86
CA GLY A 241 -24.92 18.26 20.96
C GLY A 241 -23.41 17.94 21.11
N VAL A 242 -22.59 18.12 20.07
CA VAL A 242 -21.14 17.77 20.09
C VAL A 242 -20.36 18.86 19.33
N PRO A 243 -19.13 19.24 19.75
CA PRO A 243 -18.24 20.02 18.89
C PRO A 243 -18.01 19.27 17.58
N ALA A 244 -18.60 19.79 16.49
CA ALA A 244 -18.57 19.13 15.20
C ALA A 244 -17.20 19.29 14.54
N LEU A 245 -16.33 18.30 14.76
CA LEU A 245 -15.14 18.03 13.95
C LEU A 245 -15.52 18.02 12.47
N ASN A 246 -15.29 19.15 11.78
CA ASN A 246 -15.89 19.44 10.49
C ASN A 246 -15.06 18.86 9.34
N LEU A 247 -14.87 17.54 9.38
CA LEU A 247 -13.85 16.82 8.61
C LEU A 247 -14.13 16.65 7.11
N ALA A 248 -15.03 17.45 6.55
CA ALA A 248 -15.02 17.78 5.13
C ALA A 248 -13.90 18.77 4.75
N ALA A 249 -13.29 19.45 5.74
CA ALA A 249 -12.24 20.46 5.55
C ALA A 249 -10.80 19.91 5.62
N ALA A 250 -10.59 18.60 5.41
CA ALA A 250 -9.25 18.01 5.28
C ALA A 250 -8.62 18.33 3.89
N THR A 251 -8.59 19.61 3.53
CA THR A 251 -8.18 20.14 2.22
C THR A 251 -7.00 21.10 2.38
N GLY A 252 -6.01 20.71 3.18
CA GLY A 252 -4.71 21.37 3.26
C GLY A 252 -3.68 20.72 2.35
N PRO A 253 -2.52 21.38 2.11
CA PRO A 253 -1.37 20.76 1.46
C PRO A 253 -0.96 19.43 2.11
N LEU A 254 -0.93 18.38 1.30
CA LEU A 254 -0.47 17.05 1.68
C LEU A 254 1.01 16.91 1.29
N ASP A 255 1.92 17.07 2.24
CA ASP A 255 3.35 16.83 2.04
C ASP A 255 3.66 15.33 2.11
N LEU A 256 4.49 14.83 1.18
CA LEU A 256 4.97 13.45 1.13
C LEU A 256 6.47 13.42 1.48
N GLY A 257 6.79 12.83 2.62
CA GLY A 257 8.18 12.64 3.06
C GLY A 257 8.83 11.42 2.39
N PRO A 258 10.08 11.50 1.92
CA PRO A 258 10.81 10.35 1.41
C PRO A 258 11.19 9.40 2.56
N SER A 259 10.98 8.10 2.35
CA SER A 259 11.37 7.05 3.30
C SER A 259 12.74 6.47 2.96
N SER A 260 13.68 6.48 3.92
CA SER A 260 14.88 5.63 3.85
C SER A 260 14.55 4.20 4.29
N SER A 261 15.43 3.23 4.04
CA SER A 261 15.27 1.87 4.57
C SER A 261 15.17 1.83 6.10
N GLY A 262 15.89 2.72 6.80
CA GLY A 262 15.78 2.89 8.25
C GLY A 262 14.49 3.55 8.73
N ASP A 263 13.80 4.32 7.88
CA ASP A 263 12.47 4.85 8.19
C ASP A 263 11.38 3.82 7.89
N VAL A 264 11.58 2.97 6.87
CA VAL A 264 10.73 1.80 6.60
C VAL A 264 10.78 0.82 7.78
N ASP A 265 11.97 0.38 8.21
CA ASP A 265 12.10 -0.55 9.36
C ASP A 265 11.47 0.05 10.62
N ARG A 266 11.77 1.32 10.94
CA ARG A 266 11.17 2.01 12.10
C ARG A 266 9.66 2.11 12.02
N THR A 267 9.10 2.41 10.85
CA THR A 267 7.63 2.47 10.67
C THR A 267 6.98 1.12 10.92
N TYR A 268 7.53 0.04 10.38
CA TYR A 268 7.01 -1.30 10.63
C TYR A 268 7.23 -1.74 12.08
N ALA A 269 8.34 -1.34 12.74
CA ALA A 269 8.56 -1.61 14.16
C ALA A 269 7.50 -0.90 15.03
N GLU A 270 7.25 0.40 14.81
CA GLU A 270 6.18 1.17 15.46
C GLU A 270 4.79 0.56 15.18
N LEU A 271 4.55 0.07 13.95
CA LEU A 271 3.30 -0.59 13.57
C LEU A 271 3.12 -1.90 14.36
N ILE A 272 4.16 -2.75 14.42
CA ILE A 272 4.15 -4.03 15.15
C ILE A 272 3.96 -3.82 16.65
N GLU A 273 4.64 -2.83 17.23
CA GLU A 273 4.54 -2.46 18.64
C GLU A 273 3.11 -1.99 19.00
N ARG A 274 2.60 -0.98 18.27
CA ARG A 274 1.24 -0.45 18.48
C ARG A 274 0.16 -1.47 18.18
N THR A 275 0.38 -2.38 17.22
CA THR A 275 -0.53 -3.50 16.97
C THR A 275 -0.55 -4.44 18.18
N GLY A 276 0.59 -4.75 18.79
CA GLY A 276 0.68 -5.54 20.03
C GLY A 276 -0.12 -4.95 21.22
N GLU A 277 -0.19 -3.62 21.32
CA GLU A 277 -1.03 -2.94 22.32
C GLU A 277 -2.54 -3.18 22.13
N LEU A 278 -3.00 -3.65 20.95
CA LEU A 278 -4.42 -3.92 20.70
C LEU A 278 -4.99 -5.10 21.49
N SER A 279 -4.15 -5.87 22.17
CA SER A 279 -4.55 -6.89 23.16
C SER A 279 -5.44 -6.31 24.28
N GLY A 280 -5.33 -5.01 24.58
CA GLY A 280 -6.20 -4.28 25.51
C GLY A 280 -7.25 -3.36 24.87
N ALA A 281 -7.43 -3.42 23.54
CA ALA A 281 -8.29 -2.46 22.82
C ALA A 281 -9.79 -2.70 23.02
N VAL A 282 -10.55 -1.63 23.20
CA VAL A 282 -12.00 -1.69 23.48
C VAL A 282 -12.83 -1.29 22.24
N ASP A 283 -13.83 -2.11 21.91
CA ASP A 283 -14.77 -1.80 20.82
C ASP A 283 -15.99 -1.04 21.36
N LEU A 284 -16.08 0.27 21.09
CA LEU A 284 -17.20 1.13 21.49
C LEU A 284 -18.39 1.03 20.51
N GLY A 285 -18.25 0.21 19.46
CA GLY A 285 -19.34 -0.19 18.56
C GLY A 285 -20.32 -1.18 19.20
N VAL A 286 -19.96 -1.76 20.36
CA VAL A 286 -20.75 -2.74 21.10
C VAL A 286 -21.03 -2.26 22.53
N ASP A 287 -22.31 -2.13 22.84
CA ASP A 287 -22.86 -1.88 24.16
C ASP A 287 -23.24 -3.22 24.84
N PHE A 288 -23.04 -3.32 26.15
CA PHE A 288 -23.32 -4.53 26.94
C PHE A 288 -24.35 -4.22 28.02
N ASN A 289 -25.50 -4.87 27.93
CA ASN A 289 -26.51 -4.85 28.98
C ASN A 289 -26.45 -6.17 29.75
N PHE A 290 -26.12 -6.09 31.04
CA PHE A 290 -25.96 -7.22 31.96
C PHE A 290 -26.61 -6.90 33.31
N ASN A 291 -27.05 -7.93 34.02
CA ASN A 291 -27.75 -7.78 35.30
C ASN A 291 -26.75 -7.48 36.42
N GLN A 292 -26.50 -6.18 36.69
CA GLN A 292 -25.49 -5.65 37.62
C GLN A 292 -25.42 -6.25 39.04
N THR A 293 -26.37 -7.09 39.45
CA THR A 293 -26.33 -7.85 40.69
C THR A 293 -25.39 -9.06 40.65
N GLY A 294 -25.28 -9.71 39.48
CA GLY A 294 -24.57 -10.98 39.28
C GLY A 294 -25.17 -12.18 40.02
N ASN A 295 -25.21 -13.36 39.39
CA ASN A 295 -25.48 -14.60 40.10
C ASN A 295 -24.18 -15.08 40.77
N LEU A 296 -23.92 -14.60 41.99
CA LEU A 296 -22.91 -15.18 42.87
C LEU A 296 -23.42 -16.49 43.44
N ASN A 297 -22.64 -17.56 43.27
CA ASN A 297 -22.77 -18.78 44.04
C ASN A 297 -21.49 -18.97 44.85
N CYS A 298 -21.56 -18.71 46.16
CA CYS A 298 -20.43 -18.71 47.08
C CYS A 298 -20.61 -19.78 48.15
N SER A 299 -19.59 -20.61 48.35
CA SER A 299 -19.50 -21.55 49.47
C SER A 299 -18.21 -21.29 50.25
N GLU A 300 -17.09 -21.77 49.71
CA GLU A 300 -15.74 -21.38 50.12
C GLU A 300 -15.06 -20.59 49.01
N SER A 301 -15.19 -21.05 47.76
CA SER A 301 -14.95 -20.22 46.57
C SER A 301 -16.26 -19.60 46.07
N CYS A 302 -16.16 -18.44 45.39
CA CYS A 302 -17.27 -17.77 44.72
C CYS A 302 -17.21 -17.98 43.20
N THR A 303 -18.26 -18.57 42.64
CA THR A 303 -18.53 -18.56 41.20
C THR A 303 -19.38 -17.33 40.87
N VAL A 304 -18.91 -16.47 39.98
CA VAL A 304 -19.67 -15.31 39.47
C VAL A 304 -20.22 -15.67 38.10
N THR A 305 -21.53 -15.59 37.92
CA THR A 305 -22.20 -15.85 36.63
C THR A 305 -23.04 -14.65 36.20
N GLU A 306 -22.84 -14.20 34.96
CA GLU A 306 -23.56 -13.10 34.33
C GLU A 306 -24.30 -13.54 33.08
N ASN A 307 -25.51 -13.02 32.90
CA ASN A 307 -26.23 -13.09 31.64
C ASN A 307 -26.06 -11.78 30.89
N VAL A 308 -25.42 -11.86 29.73
CA VAL A 308 -24.90 -10.74 28.97
C VAL A 308 -25.67 -10.61 27.67
N THR A 309 -26.28 -9.46 27.43
CA THR A 309 -26.92 -9.13 26.15
C THR A 309 -26.09 -8.07 25.43
N THR A 310 -25.60 -8.39 24.24
CA THR A 310 -24.85 -7.45 23.39
C THR A 310 -25.82 -6.64 22.53
N ARG A 311 -25.48 -5.37 22.25
CA ARG A 311 -26.19 -4.51 21.31
C ARG A 311 -25.18 -3.68 20.53
N THR A 312 -25.37 -3.52 19.22
CA THR A 312 -24.51 -2.61 18.44
C THR A 312 -24.97 -1.17 18.54
N THR A 313 -24.05 -0.22 18.67
CA THR A 313 -24.31 1.22 18.57
C THR A 313 -24.50 1.70 17.11
N ALA A 314 -24.52 0.76 16.16
CA ALA A 314 -24.88 0.98 14.76
C ALA A 314 -26.29 1.57 14.58
N LYS A 315 -26.51 2.29 13.47
CA LYS A 315 -27.79 2.96 13.18
C LYS A 315 -28.96 1.96 13.12
N PRO A 316 -30.16 2.32 13.63
CA PRO A 316 -31.37 1.52 13.45
C PRO A 316 -31.59 1.11 11.99
N GLY A 317 -31.90 -0.17 11.78
CA GLY A 317 -32.08 -0.77 10.46
C GLY A 317 -30.84 -1.47 9.88
N VAL A 318 -29.62 -1.17 10.37
CA VAL A 318 -28.41 -1.91 9.98
C VAL A 318 -28.35 -3.24 10.72
N LYS A 319 -28.55 -4.36 10.01
CA LYS A 319 -28.31 -5.71 10.57
C LYS A 319 -26.81 -5.98 10.65
N VAL A 320 -26.24 -5.84 11.84
CA VAL A 320 -24.88 -6.32 12.14
C VAL A 320 -24.98 -7.72 12.75
N SER A 321 -24.27 -8.67 12.17
CA SER A 321 -24.22 -10.09 12.58
C SER A 321 -22.78 -10.58 12.66
N GLY A 322 -22.47 -11.37 13.68
CA GLY A 322 -21.14 -11.92 13.93
C GLY A 322 -20.99 -12.30 15.41
N THR A 323 -19.75 -12.39 15.87
CA THR A 323 -19.42 -12.57 17.29
C THR A 323 -18.44 -11.49 17.76
N VAL A 324 -18.55 -11.10 19.03
CA VAL A 324 -17.63 -10.21 19.73
C VAL A 324 -16.94 -10.97 20.85
N THR A 325 -15.65 -10.74 21.07
CA THR A 325 -14.95 -11.27 22.24
C THR A 325 -15.23 -10.34 23.42
N ALA A 326 -15.97 -10.81 24.41
CA ALA A 326 -16.17 -10.10 25.67
C ALA A 326 -15.20 -10.62 26.73
N VAL A 327 -14.68 -9.72 27.57
CA VAL A 327 -13.94 -10.07 28.80
C VAL A 327 -14.76 -9.60 29.99
N MET A 328 -15.05 -10.53 30.89
CA MET A 328 -15.65 -10.27 32.19
C MET A 328 -14.55 -10.27 33.25
N ASN A 329 -14.46 -9.21 34.03
CA ASN A 329 -13.62 -9.10 35.22
C ASN A 329 -14.53 -8.91 36.44
N ALA A 330 -14.36 -9.74 37.48
CA ALA A 330 -15.15 -9.67 38.70
C ALA A 330 -14.22 -9.54 39.93
N GLU A 331 -14.35 -8.43 40.66
CA GLU A 331 -13.76 -8.23 41.99
C GLU A 331 -14.76 -8.79 43.03
N VAL A 332 -14.33 -9.64 43.98
CA VAL A 332 -15.24 -10.19 45.01
C VAL A 332 -14.79 -9.76 46.41
N THR A 333 -15.76 -9.48 47.27
CA THR A 333 -15.53 -9.12 48.69
C THR A 333 -16.34 -10.02 49.61
N VAL A 334 -15.81 -10.27 50.81
CA VAL A 334 -16.43 -11.09 51.88
C VAL A 334 -16.42 -10.29 53.17
N ASN A 335 -17.60 -9.92 53.69
CA ASN A 335 -17.75 -9.00 54.83
C ASN A 335 -16.91 -7.71 54.66
N GLY A 336 -16.87 -7.17 53.44
CA GLY A 336 -16.07 -5.99 53.07
C GLY A 336 -14.57 -6.22 52.89
N ARG A 337 -14.03 -7.40 53.23
CA ARG A 337 -12.62 -7.77 52.97
C ARG A 337 -12.45 -8.17 51.50
N ALA A 338 -11.31 -7.85 50.90
CA ALA A 338 -11.02 -8.24 49.52
C ALA A 338 -10.83 -9.77 49.42
N GLY A 339 -11.69 -10.45 48.65
CA GLY A 339 -11.65 -11.88 48.35
C GLY A 339 -10.96 -12.22 47.03
N GLY A 340 -10.12 -11.32 46.52
CA GLY A 340 -9.55 -11.42 45.18
C GLY A 340 -10.60 -11.20 44.09
N GLY A 341 -10.45 -11.90 42.96
CA GLY A 341 -11.34 -11.78 41.81
C GLY A 341 -11.06 -12.84 40.75
N CYS A 342 -11.75 -12.73 39.62
CA CYS A 342 -11.53 -13.57 38.45
C CYS A 342 -11.73 -12.83 37.14
N SER A 343 -11.13 -13.35 36.07
CA SER A 343 -11.28 -12.86 34.69
C SER A 343 -11.60 -14.03 33.76
N GLN A 344 -12.49 -13.81 32.80
CA GLN A 344 -12.87 -14.80 31.79
C GLN A 344 -13.21 -14.11 30.47
N SER A 345 -12.70 -14.65 29.36
CA SER A 345 -13.11 -14.26 28.00
C SER A 345 -14.17 -15.22 27.45
N ALA A 346 -15.09 -14.71 26.63
CA ALA A 346 -16.07 -15.50 25.88
C ALA A 346 -16.36 -14.86 24.52
N SER A 347 -16.67 -15.68 23.52
CA SER A 347 -17.21 -15.19 22.25
C SER A 347 -18.73 -15.14 22.35
N LEU A 348 -19.30 -13.93 22.24
CA LEU A 348 -20.75 -13.69 22.35
C LEU A 348 -21.33 -13.29 20.98
N PRO A 349 -22.56 -13.72 20.63
CA PRO A 349 -23.22 -13.26 19.42
C PRO A 349 -23.48 -11.75 19.46
N VAL A 350 -23.24 -11.07 18.35
CA VAL A 350 -23.55 -9.64 18.18
C VAL A 350 -25.07 -9.46 18.03
N ASN A 351 -25.66 -8.52 18.78
CA ASN A 351 -27.10 -8.33 18.91
C ASN A 351 -27.83 -9.58 19.46
N GLY A 352 -27.18 -10.31 20.38
CA GLY A 352 -27.69 -11.53 21.00
C GLY A 352 -27.30 -11.64 22.47
N SER A 353 -27.65 -12.77 23.09
CA SER A 353 -27.37 -13.06 24.50
C SER A 353 -26.46 -14.27 24.69
N GLY A 354 -25.73 -14.29 25.80
CA GLY A 354 -24.96 -15.44 26.27
C GLY A 354 -24.64 -15.33 27.76
N THR A 355 -24.06 -16.38 28.33
CA THR A 355 -23.71 -16.44 29.76
C THR A 355 -22.19 -16.46 29.91
N MET A 356 -21.66 -15.68 30.85
CA MET A 356 -20.23 -15.67 31.22
C MET A 356 -20.09 -16.09 32.68
N THR A 357 -19.12 -16.95 32.99
CA THR A 357 -18.88 -17.46 34.34
C THR A 357 -17.38 -17.42 34.67
N CYS A 358 -17.00 -16.96 35.87
CA CYS A 358 -15.63 -17.07 36.37
C CYS A 358 -15.58 -17.46 37.86
N LEU A 359 -14.46 -18.05 38.28
CA LEU A 359 -14.27 -18.57 39.64
C LEU A 359 -13.26 -17.72 40.43
N ALA A 360 -13.75 -16.96 41.41
CA ALA A 360 -12.92 -16.14 42.30
C ALA A 360 -12.36 -16.99 43.45
N ALA A 361 -11.40 -17.87 43.13
CA ALA A 361 -10.81 -18.83 44.08
C ALA A 361 -10.15 -18.16 45.31
N GLY A 362 -9.73 -16.90 45.21
CA GLY A 362 -9.15 -16.11 46.31
C GLY A 362 -10.09 -15.85 47.50
N THR A 363 -11.39 -16.15 47.36
CA THR A 363 -12.37 -16.02 48.46
C THR A 363 -12.19 -17.09 49.53
N ALA A 364 -11.72 -18.29 49.19
CA ALA A 364 -11.57 -19.42 50.10
C ALA A 364 -10.68 -19.13 51.33
N PRO A 365 -9.45 -18.58 51.21
CA PRO A 365 -8.64 -18.23 52.38
C PRO A 365 -9.29 -17.15 53.26
N VAL A 366 -10.08 -16.23 52.68
CA VAL A 366 -10.78 -15.18 53.46
C VAL A 366 -11.97 -15.76 54.23
N VAL A 367 -12.74 -16.67 53.60
CA VAL A 367 -13.81 -17.42 54.27
C VAL A 367 -13.25 -18.28 55.40
N ALA A 368 -12.14 -18.99 55.16
CA ALA A 368 -11.45 -19.79 56.18
C ALA A 368 -10.92 -18.92 57.33
N GLN A 369 -10.36 -17.74 57.04
CA GLN A 369 -9.91 -16.80 58.07
C GLN A 369 -11.09 -16.30 58.93
N ILE A 370 -12.21 -15.89 58.33
CA ILE A 370 -13.39 -15.42 59.07
C ILE A 370 -13.97 -16.55 59.93
N ARG A 371 -14.02 -17.79 59.41
CA ARG A 371 -14.43 -18.99 60.17
C ARG A 371 -13.50 -19.23 61.37
N ALA A 372 -12.19 -19.09 61.20
CA ALA A 372 -11.20 -19.24 62.28
C ALA A 372 -11.18 -18.07 63.28
N GLU A 373 -11.60 -16.87 62.89
CA GLU A 373 -11.87 -15.76 63.81
C GLU A 373 -13.13 -16.04 64.65
N LYS A 374 -14.24 -16.45 64.02
CA LYS A 374 -15.49 -16.75 64.73
C LYS A 374 -15.46 -18.01 65.59
N GLN A 375 -14.66 -19.02 65.24
CA GLN A 375 -14.42 -20.16 66.13
C GLN A 375 -13.71 -19.72 67.41
N ARG A 376 -12.64 -18.92 67.32
CA ARG A 376 -11.90 -18.41 68.49
C ARG A 376 -12.77 -17.53 69.40
N GLU A 377 -13.69 -16.74 68.81
CA GLU A 377 -14.69 -15.97 69.56
C GLU A 377 -15.65 -16.90 70.33
N ALA A 378 -16.09 -18.01 69.73
CA ALA A 378 -16.92 -19.02 70.38
C ALA A 378 -16.16 -19.77 71.49
N ASP A 379 -14.91 -20.17 71.25
CA ASP A 379 -14.08 -20.86 72.23
C ASP A 379 -13.83 -19.99 73.47
N GLN A 380 -13.57 -18.68 73.27
CA GLN A 380 -13.41 -17.71 74.35
C GLN A 380 -14.70 -17.50 75.15
N GLN A 381 -15.85 -17.37 74.49
CA GLN A 381 -17.14 -17.24 75.18
C GLN A 381 -17.49 -18.53 75.95
N ALA A 382 -17.24 -19.70 75.37
CA ALA A 382 -17.49 -20.99 76.02
C ALA A 382 -16.63 -21.18 77.27
N GLN A 383 -15.34 -20.82 77.20
CA GLN A 383 -14.42 -20.83 78.34
C GLN A 383 -14.88 -19.84 79.44
N ALA A 384 -15.31 -18.64 79.06
CA ALA A 384 -15.79 -17.63 80.01
C ALA A 384 -17.12 -18.00 80.70
N THR A 385 -17.99 -18.77 80.04
CA THR A 385 -19.30 -19.18 80.60
C THR A 385 -19.35 -20.59 81.17
N GLY A 386 -18.33 -21.42 80.96
CA GLY A 386 -18.31 -22.83 81.36
C GLY A 386 -19.38 -23.69 80.66
N ARG A 387 -19.79 -23.30 79.44
CA ARG A 387 -20.92 -23.88 78.69
C ARG A 387 -20.63 -23.86 77.19
N SER A 388 -21.29 -24.71 76.41
CA SER A 388 -21.25 -24.65 74.95
C SER A 388 -21.94 -23.39 74.44
N VAL A 389 -21.29 -22.70 73.50
CA VAL A 389 -21.80 -21.49 72.84
C VAL A 389 -22.00 -21.78 71.35
N ASN A 390 -23.12 -21.30 70.80
CA ASN A 390 -23.42 -21.38 69.37
C ASN A 390 -23.49 -19.95 68.79
N LEU A 391 -22.45 -19.57 68.04
CA LEU A 391 -22.35 -18.28 67.37
C LEU A 391 -22.83 -18.39 65.92
N GLN A 392 -24.05 -17.96 65.67
CA GLN A 392 -24.53 -17.71 64.31
C GLN A 392 -23.82 -16.48 63.73
N TYR A 393 -23.28 -16.62 62.52
CA TYR A 393 -22.70 -15.52 61.75
C TYR A 393 -23.08 -15.67 60.28
N SER A 394 -23.14 -14.54 59.57
CA SER A 394 -23.34 -14.49 58.13
C SER A 394 -22.05 -14.08 57.40
N LEU A 395 -22.00 -14.42 56.10
CA LEU A 395 -20.99 -13.96 55.17
C LEU A 395 -21.71 -13.17 54.07
N ASP A 396 -21.54 -11.86 54.08
CA ASP A 396 -21.98 -10.94 53.03
C ASP A 396 -20.96 -11.00 51.87
N PHE A 397 -21.38 -11.60 50.76
CA PHE A 397 -20.59 -11.71 49.54
C PHE A 397 -21.09 -10.67 48.52
N ARG A 398 -20.19 -9.82 48.03
CA ARG A 398 -20.50 -8.83 46.98
C ARG A 398 -19.46 -8.90 45.89
N ALA A 399 -19.91 -9.01 44.64
CA ALA A 399 -19.05 -8.81 43.47
C ALA A 399 -19.22 -7.39 42.91
N ARG A 400 -18.17 -6.86 42.29
CA ARG A 400 -18.24 -5.80 41.29
C ARG A 400 -17.80 -6.41 39.96
N VAL A 401 -18.74 -6.52 39.03
CA VAL A 401 -18.48 -7.09 37.70
C VAL A 401 -18.35 -5.98 36.66
N ARG A 402 -17.39 -6.12 35.75
CA ARG A 402 -17.14 -5.24 34.59
C ARG A 402 -17.00 -6.12 33.36
N ILE A 403 -17.75 -5.83 32.30
CA ILE A 403 -17.71 -6.57 31.03
C ILE A 403 -17.40 -5.57 29.90
N THR A 404 -16.42 -5.92 29.07
CA THR A 404 -15.94 -5.06 27.95
C THR A 404 -15.74 -5.87 26.68
N ALA A 405 -16.10 -5.33 25.51
CA ALA A 405 -15.66 -5.87 24.22
C ALA A 405 -14.16 -5.67 24.06
N MET A 406 -13.44 -6.75 23.75
CA MET A 406 -12.15 -6.67 23.06
C MET A 406 -12.42 -6.38 21.58
N ALA A 407 -11.65 -5.47 20.99
CA ALA A 407 -11.75 -5.19 19.57
C ALA A 407 -11.11 -6.27 18.69
N VAL A 408 -10.06 -6.93 19.19
CA VAL A 408 -9.27 -7.97 18.49
C VAL A 408 -9.05 -9.16 19.44
N GLY A 409 -9.13 -10.39 18.94
CA GLY A 409 -8.77 -11.57 19.73
C GLY A 409 -7.26 -11.82 19.74
N GLN A 410 -6.68 -12.35 20.82
CA GLN A 410 -5.22 -12.58 20.90
C GLN A 410 -4.67 -13.40 19.73
N ALA A 411 -5.34 -14.50 19.35
CA ALA A 411 -4.93 -15.36 18.24
C ALA A 411 -5.16 -14.75 16.83
N GLU A 412 -5.86 -13.64 16.73
CA GLU A 412 -6.01 -12.81 15.52
C GLU A 412 -4.86 -11.79 15.49
N LEU A 413 -4.67 -11.06 16.59
CA LEU A 413 -3.55 -10.16 16.84
C LEU A 413 -2.18 -10.82 16.57
N ASP A 414 -1.94 -12.02 17.10
CA ASP A 414 -0.70 -12.78 16.88
C ASP A 414 -0.44 -13.06 15.39
N ARG A 415 -1.50 -13.28 14.59
CA ARG A 415 -1.36 -13.50 13.13
C ARG A 415 -1.01 -12.21 12.42
N THR A 416 -1.70 -11.11 12.75
CA THR A 416 -1.48 -9.79 12.15
C THR A 416 -0.07 -9.29 12.46
N VAL A 417 0.42 -9.43 13.69
CA VAL A 417 1.82 -9.12 14.06
C VAL A 417 2.82 -9.97 13.27
N GLN A 418 2.55 -11.26 13.04
CA GLN A 418 3.42 -12.12 12.24
C GLN A 418 3.33 -11.84 10.73
N ALA A 419 2.23 -11.30 10.23
CA ALA A 419 2.12 -10.78 8.86
C ALA A 419 2.95 -9.51 8.68
N GLN A 420 2.80 -8.53 9.58
CA GLN A 420 3.56 -7.28 9.60
C GLN A 420 5.08 -7.52 9.67
N ARG A 421 5.54 -8.50 10.45
CA ARG A 421 6.97 -8.91 10.48
C ARG A 421 7.47 -9.39 9.12
N LYS A 422 6.69 -10.21 8.40
CA LYS A 422 7.05 -10.68 7.05
C LYS A 422 7.05 -9.55 6.02
N GLN A 423 6.07 -8.64 6.11
CA GLN A 423 5.99 -7.45 5.25
C GLN A 423 7.20 -6.54 5.44
N ARG A 424 7.56 -6.21 6.69
CA ARG A 424 8.77 -5.45 7.04
C ARG A 424 10.02 -6.03 6.41
N ASP A 425 10.25 -7.33 6.60
CA ASP A 425 11.46 -8.01 6.13
C ASP A 425 11.55 -8.07 4.60
N ALA A 426 10.46 -7.83 3.87
CA ALA A 426 10.44 -7.61 2.42
C ALA A 426 10.60 -6.11 2.06
N ALA A 427 9.85 -5.24 2.73
CA ALA A 427 9.85 -3.78 2.55
C ALA A 427 11.23 -3.15 2.78
N VAL A 428 11.96 -3.57 3.81
CA VAL A 428 13.33 -3.11 4.08
C VAL A 428 14.26 -3.51 2.92
N LYS A 429 14.23 -4.78 2.47
CA LYS A 429 15.03 -5.26 1.34
C LYS A 429 14.71 -4.56 0.02
N GLN A 430 13.45 -4.15 -0.17
CA GLN A 430 13.02 -3.34 -1.31
C GLN A 430 13.58 -1.90 -1.22
N ALA A 431 13.53 -1.28 -0.04
CA ALA A 431 14.08 0.05 0.21
C ALA A 431 15.61 0.09 0.08
N GLU A 432 16.33 -0.91 0.60
CA GLU A 432 17.79 -1.09 0.46
C GLU A 432 18.19 -1.15 -1.02
N ARG A 433 17.63 -2.09 -1.79
CA ARG A 433 17.88 -2.20 -3.25
C ARG A 433 17.62 -0.87 -3.97
N ARG A 434 16.54 -0.17 -3.63
CA ARG A 434 16.19 1.11 -4.26
C ARG A 434 17.14 2.25 -3.86
N ALA A 435 17.75 2.20 -2.68
CA ALA A 435 18.77 3.14 -2.24
C ALA A 435 20.09 2.92 -2.98
N ASP A 436 20.54 1.66 -3.09
CA ASP A 436 21.74 1.29 -3.84
C ASP A 436 21.65 1.74 -5.31
N CYS A 437 20.49 1.48 -5.95
CA CYS A 437 20.22 1.89 -7.33
C CYS A 437 20.07 3.40 -7.53
N ALA A 438 19.83 4.18 -6.47
CA ALA A 438 19.87 5.64 -6.54
C ALA A 438 21.31 6.19 -6.39
N GLY A 439 22.20 5.47 -5.70
CA GLY A 439 23.58 5.87 -5.46
C GLY A 439 24.49 5.77 -6.68
N THR A 440 24.29 4.77 -7.53
CA THR A 440 25.16 4.49 -8.71
C THR A 440 25.04 5.52 -9.84
N GLY A 441 24.01 6.38 -9.83
CA GLY A 441 23.80 7.41 -10.85
C GLY A 441 24.86 8.53 -10.89
N ARG A 442 25.72 8.67 -9.87
CA ARG A 442 26.85 9.60 -9.92
C ARG A 442 28.05 8.98 -10.65
N ALA A 443 28.11 9.26 -11.95
CA ALA A 443 29.33 9.15 -12.74
C ALA A 443 30.49 9.90 -12.04
N SER A 444 31.35 9.15 -11.36
CA SER A 444 32.43 9.71 -10.57
C SER A 444 33.59 10.11 -11.48
N ALA A 445 33.59 11.38 -11.90
CA ALA A 445 34.79 12.00 -12.45
C ALA A 445 35.98 11.75 -11.50
N PRO A 446 37.20 11.47 -12.01
CA PRO A 446 38.34 11.06 -11.19
C PRO A 446 38.92 12.21 -10.37
N GLY A 447 38.20 12.62 -9.33
CA GLY A 447 38.59 13.64 -8.37
C GLY A 447 39.79 13.17 -7.54
N VAL A 448 40.97 13.70 -7.87
CA VAL A 448 42.23 13.44 -7.16
C VAL A 448 42.07 13.77 -5.67
N ARG A 449 42.02 12.73 -4.82
CA ARG A 449 42.02 12.90 -3.36
C ARG A 449 43.41 13.30 -2.89
N SER A 450 43.62 14.60 -2.71
CA SER A 450 44.73 15.16 -1.94
C SER A 450 44.63 14.74 -0.47
N ARG A 451 45.21 13.58 -0.13
CA ARG A 451 45.46 13.22 1.27
C ARG A 451 46.56 14.10 1.83
N GLY A 452 46.30 14.71 3.00
CA GLY A 452 47.28 15.53 3.71
C GLY A 452 48.52 14.71 4.14
N ALA A 453 49.66 15.40 4.26
CA ALA A 453 50.93 14.77 4.53
C ALA A 453 51.21 14.61 6.03
N THR A 454 51.50 13.37 6.44
CA THR A 454 52.37 13.04 7.59
C THR A 454 53.32 11.94 7.12
N ALA A 455 54.56 11.92 7.60
CA ALA A 455 55.68 11.32 6.88
C ALA A 455 56.40 10.18 7.65
N VAL A 456 57.50 9.70 7.03
CA VAL A 456 58.68 8.99 7.59
C VAL A 456 58.75 7.47 7.39
N ARG A 457 59.73 7.08 6.54
CA ARG A 457 60.44 5.79 6.40
C ARG A 457 59.65 4.53 5.97
N ALA A 458 60.30 3.50 5.41
CA ALA A 458 61.47 3.47 4.52
C ALA A 458 61.63 2.05 3.95
N GLY A 459 61.82 1.93 2.63
CA GLY A 459 62.36 0.74 1.97
C GLY A 459 61.48 -0.52 1.97
N LEU A 460 60.91 -0.84 0.80
CA LEU A 460 60.86 -2.19 0.25
C LEU A 460 60.64 -2.11 -1.27
N THR A 461 60.87 -3.21 -1.99
CA THR A 461 61.07 -3.23 -3.45
C THR A 461 59.79 -2.93 -4.26
N PRO A 462 59.92 -2.38 -5.49
CA PRO A 462 58.79 -2.17 -6.38
C PRO A 462 58.26 -3.52 -6.89
N ARG A 463 57.17 -4.00 -6.27
CA ARG A 463 56.41 -5.15 -6.77
C ARG A 463 55.71 -4.73 -8.07
N VAL A 464 56.14 -5.29 -9.19
CA VAL A 464 55.44 -5.13 -10.48
C VAL A 464 54.00 -5.62 -10.30
N LEU A 465 53.04 -4.72 -10.48
CA LEU A 465 51.62 -5.06 -10.45
C LEU A 465 51.25 -5.74 -11.76
N SER A 466 50.78 -6.98 -11.68
CA SER A 466 50.21 -7.69 -12.83
C SER A 466 48.98 -6.95 -13.35
N PRO A 467 48.75 -6.89 -14.68
CA PRO A 467 47.54 -6.29 -15.25
C PRO A 467 46.35 -7.26 -15.11
N ALA A 468 45.88 -7.44 -13.87
CA ALA A 468 44.92 -8.48 -13.51
C ALA A 468 43.85 -8.03 -12.48
N GLU A 469 43.59 -6.73 -12.37
CA GLU A 469 42.42 -6.18 -11.67
C GLU A 469 41.94 -4.92 -12.39
N ALA A 470 41.28 -5.14 -13.55
CA ALA A 470 40.40 -4.11 -14.10
C ALA A 470 39.25 -3.88 -13.10
N PRO A 471 38.76 -2.63 -12.92
CA PRO A 471 37.64 -2.39 -12.02
C PRO A 471 36.44 -3.22 -12.47
N THR A 472 35.90 -4.04 -11.56
CA THR A 472 34.68 -4.81 -11.81
C THR A 472 33.61 -3.87 -12.36
N PRO A 473 32.99 -4.17 -13.53
CA PRO A 473 31.87 -3.38 -14.03
C PRO A 473 30.84 -3.26 -12.92
N GLY A 474 30.58 -2.03 -12.46
CA GLY A 474 29.67 -1.80 -11.34
C GLY A 474 28.32 -2.42 -11.67
N GLN A 475 27.83 -3.30 -10.78
CA GLN A 475 26.63 -4.10 -11.07
C GLN A 475 25.49 -3.17 -11.46
N GLU A 476 25.12 -3.20 -12.75
CA GLU A 476 24.00 -2.41 -13.22
C GLU A 476 22.75 -2.94 -12.54
N CYS A 477 22.01 -2.05 -11.88
CA CYS A 477 20.80 -2.43 -11.17
C CYS A 477 19.83 -3.12 -12.12
N THR A 478 19.09 -4.10 -11.60
CA THR A 478 18.14 -4.88 -12.36
C THR A 478 16.73 -4.72 -11.79
N THR A 479 15.75 -4.69 -12.69
CA THR A 479 14.33 -4.70 -12.38
C THR A 479 13.78 -6.06 -12.80
N THR A 480 13.12 -6.76 -11.89
CA THR A 480 12.37 -7.96 -12.26
C THR A 480 11.15 -7.55 -13.09
N VAL A 481 11.05 -8.14 -14.27
CA VAL A 481 9.92 -8.01 -15.19
C VAL A 481 9.11 -9.29 -15.13
N TYR A 482 7.78 -9.16 -15.08
CA TYR A 482 6.84 -10.27 -14.97
C TYR A 482 5.93 -10.37 -16.20
N ARG A 483 5.52 -11.58 -16.59
CA ARG A 483 4.43 -11.80 -17.55
C ARG A 483 3.58 -13.00 -17.12
N VAL A 484 2.27 -12.80 -17.10
CA VAL A 484 1.29 -13.88 -16.89
C VAL A 484 1.01 -14.59 -18.20
N GLN A 485 1.03 -15.92 -18.16
CA GLN A 485 0.61 -16.79 -19.25
C GLN A 485 -0.62 -17.60 -18.85
N SER A 486 -1.70 -17.42 -19.59
CA SER A 486 -2.93 -18.21 -19.51
C SER A 486 -2.97 -19.24 -20.65
N ASP A 487 -3.96 -20.14 -20.67
CA ASP A 487 -4.08 -21.16 -21.72
C ASP A 487 -4.44 -20.62 -23.12
N HIS A 488 -4.65 -19.31 -23.28
CA HIS A 488 -4.80 -18.70 -24.60
C HIS A 488 -3.47 -18.75 -25.39
N PRO A 489 -3.45 -19.18 -26.66
CA PRO A 489 -2.21 -19.30 -27.46
C PRO A 489 -1.33 -18.04 -27.43
N ASP A 490 -1.89 -16.86 -27.72
CA ASP A 490 -1.16 -15.58 -27.73
C ASP A 490 -0.65 -15.11 -26.36
N SER A 491 -1.03 -15.81 -25.29
CA SER A 491 -0.54 -15.57 -23.93
C SER A 491 0.80 -16.28 -23.72
N LYS A 492 0.94 -17.53 -24.19
CA LYS A 492 2.11 -18.41 -24.06
C LYS A 492 3.24 -18.06 -25.04
N ARG A 493 3.81 -16.87 -24.88
CA ARG A 493 4.81 -16.29 -25.79
C ARG A 493 6.23 -16.21 -25.26
N LEU A 494 6.47 -16.39 -23.96
CA LEU A 494 7.81 -16.49 -23.39
C LEU A 494 8.10 -17.92 -22.95
N VAL A 495 9.30 -18.41 -23.20
CA VAL A 495 9.77 -19.73 -22.78
C VAL A 495 11.07 -19.55 -22.00
N VAL A 496 11.12 -20.12 -20.80
CA VAL A 496 12.32 -20.19 -19.96
C VAL A 496 13.00 -21.54 -20.19
N ASP A 497 14.29 -21.54 -20.55
CA ASP A 497 15.06 -22.79 -20.72
C ASP A 497 15.54 -23.37 -19.37
N LYS A 498 16.14 -24.56 -19.41
CA LYS A 498 16.69 -25.24 -18.22
C LYS A 498 17.82 -24.49 -17.50
N ASN A 499 18.38 -23.44 -18.11
CA ASN A 499 19.47 -22.63 -17.60
C ASN A 499 18.97 -21.27 -17.07
N GLY A 500 17.68 -20.96 -17.23
CA GLY A 500 17.08 -19.66 -16.90
C GLY A 500 17.17 -18.62 -18.03
N ASN A 501 17.48 -18.99 -19.27
CA ASN A 501 17.42 -18.06 -20.39
C ASN A 501 15.98 -17.89 -20.86
N VAL A 502 15.60 -16.65 -21.20
CA VAL A 502 14.27 -16.33 -21.72
C VAL A 502 14.33 -16.20 -23.24
N SER A 503 13.35 -16.77 -23.92
CA SER A 503 13.14 -16.63 -25.36
C SER A 503 11.69 -16.27 -25.66
N VAL A 504 11.43 -15.64 -26.81
CA VAL A 504 10.08 -15.26 -27.26
C VAL A 504 9.62 -16.16 -28.42
N GLN A 505 8.30 -16.33 -28.55
CA GLN A 505 7.64 -17.09 -29.62
C GLN A 505 6.38 -16.36 -30.10
N GLY A 506 6.01 -16.58 -31.37
CA GLY A 506 4.84 -15.95 -32.01
C GLY A 506 5.01 -14.45 -32.28
N ASN A 507 4.05 -13.86 -32.99
CA ASN A 507 4.12 -12.49 -33.51
C ASN A 507 3.30 -11.50 -32.65
N GLY A 508 3.42 -10.19 -32.92
CA GLY A 508 2.63 -9.13 -32.29
C GLY A 508 3.18 -8.64 -30.95
N ASN A 509 2.38 -7.86 -30.23
CA ASN A 509 2.85 -7.11 -29.05
C ASN A 509 3.07 -8.00 -27.81
N LEU A 510 4.14 -7.72 -27.06
CA LEU A 510 4.51 -8.43 -25.84
C LEU A 510 4.26 -7.54 -24.62
N TYR A 511 3.11 -7.74 -23.98
CA TYR A 511 2.75 -7.07 -22.72
C TYR A 511 3.51 -7.66 -21.52
N LEU A 512 4.18 -6.80 -20.77
CA LEU A 512 5.10 -7.14 -19.67
C LEU A 512 4.89 -6.18 -18.49
N ASN A 513 4.83 -6.70 -17.28
CA ASN A 513 4.75 -5.93 -16.04
C ASN A 513 6.17 -5.62 -15.54
N MET A 514 6.69 -4.45 -15.90
CA MET A 514 8.03 -3.92 -15.58
C MET A 514 8.08 -3.08 -14.29
N SER A 515 7.10 -3.21 -13.39
CA SER A 515 7.02 -2.42 -12.15
C SER A 515 8.06 -2.83 -11.09
N GLY A 516 8.60 -4.05 -11.17
CA GLY A 516 9.34 -4.69 -10.08
C GLY A 516 8.45 -5.37 -9.03
N ASP A 517 7.12 -5.21 -9.11
CA ASP A 517 6.14 -5.83 -8.23
C ASP A 517 5.36 -6.95 -8.96
N ILE A 518 5.26 -8.12 -8.30
CA ILE A 518 4.54 -9.29 -8.81
C ILE A 518 3.02 -9.21 -8.56
N THR A 519 2.55 -8.39 -7.63
CA THR A 519 1.17 -8.43 -7.10
C THR A 519 0.11 -8.31 -8.20
N HIS A 520 0.30 -7.39 -9.15
CA HIS A 520 -0.56 -7.29 -10.34
C HIS A 520 -0.61 -8.60 -11.16
N SER A 521 0.55 -9.25 -11.34
CA SER A 521 0.65 -10.49 -12.11
C SER A 521 0.02 -11.69 -11.39
N GLN A 522 -0.07 -11.67 -10.07
CA GLN A 522 -0.84 -12.66 -9.28
C GLN A 522 -2.35 -12.39 -9.33
N ALA A 523 -2.76 -11.12 -9.28
CA ALA A 523 -4.18 -10.74 -9.34
C ALA A 523 -4.81 -10.96 -10.73
N PHE A 524 -4.03 -10.82 -11.80
CA PHE A 524 -4.52 -10.90 -13.18
C PHE A 524 -5.20 -12.24 -13.48
N ARG A 525 -6.46 -12.19 -13.92
CA ARG A 525 -7.32 -13.37 -14.18
C ARG A 525 -7.45 -14.33 -12.99
N GLY A 526 -7.32 -13.84 -11.76
CA GLY A 526 -7.57 -14.62 -10.54
C GLY A 526 -6.52 -15.70 -10.26
N GLY A 527 -5.26 -15.45 -10.60
CA GLY A 527 -4.14 -16.37 -10.30
C GLY A 527 -4.12 -17.65 -11.14
N SER A 528 -5.00 -17.80 -12.14
CA SER A 528 -5.12 -19.03 -12.94
C SER A 528 -4.06 -19.16 -14.05
N GLY A 529 -2.95 -18.42 -13.98
CA GLY A 529 -1.93 -18.33 -15.03
C GLY A 529 -0.52 -18.52 -14.49
N GLN A 530 0.35 -19.09 -15.32
CA GLN A 530 1.76 -19.25 -15.02
C GLN A 530 2.47 -17.89 -15.09
N ILE A 531 3.14 -17.46 -14.01
CA ILE A 531 3.91 -16.22 -14.02
C ILE A 531 5.35 -16.55 -14.44
N ILE A 532 5.83 -15.92 -15.50
CA ILE A 532 7.25 -15.91 -15.85
C ILE A 532 7.84 -14.59 -15.32
N ALA A 533 8.96 -14.69 -14.62
CA ALA A 533 9.74 -13.55 -14.16
C ALA A 533 11.18 -13.66 -14.66
N PHE A 534 11.82 -12.52 -14.90
CA PHE A 534 13.21 -12.42 -15.34
C PHE A 534 13.74 -11.02 -15.02
N ASP A 535 15.05 -10.85 -14.95
CA ASP A 535 15.66 -9.59 -14.53
C ASP A 535 16.26 -8.86 -15.74
N VAL A 536 16.03 -7.56 -15.83
CA VAL A 536 16.48 -6.69 -16.93
C VAL A 536 17.17 -5.47 -16.34
N PRO A 537 18.26 -4.94 -16.93
CA PRO A 537 18.88 -3.70 -16.48
C PRO A 537 17.87 -2.57 -16.31
N SER A 538 17.87 -1.92 -15.15
CA SER A 538 16.95 -0.85 -14.81
C SER A 538 17.11 0.35 -15.75
N SER A 539 18.28 0.56 -16.36
CA SER A 539 18.46 1.60 -17.41
C SER A 539 17.69 1.29 -18.70
N ARG A 540 17.47 0.01 -19.02
CA ARG A 540 16.72 -0.45 -20.19
C ARG A 540 15.22 -0.35 -19.94
N VAL A 541 14.77 -0.83 -18.77
CA VAL A 541 13.38 -0.62 -18.31
C VAL A 541 13.06 0.87 -18.23
N THR A 542 13.99 1.69 -17.74
CA THR A 542 13.89 3.16 -17.75
C THR A 542 13.70 3.66 -19.20
N ARG A 543 14.63 3.42 -20.12
CA ARG A 543 14.52 3.89 -21.51
C ARG A 543 13.21 3.49 -22.20
N LEU A 544 12.72 2.27 -21.98
CA LEU A 544 11.43 1.82 -22.53
C LEU A 544 10.24 2.58 -21.96
N LEU A 545 10.26 2.91 -20.68
CA LEU A 545 9.22 3.70 -20.01
C LEU A 545 9.24 5.19 -20.41
N ASP A 546 10.40 5.79 -20.66
CA ASP A 546 10.48 7.18 -21.15
C ASP A 546 10.01 7.30 -22.62
N ALA A 547 10.16 6.22 -23.40
CA ALA A 547 9.67 6.12 -24.77
C ALA A 547 8.20 5.67 -24.87
N ALA A 548 7.55 5.28 -23.76
CA ALA A 548 6.24 4.66 -23.80
C ALA A 548 5.10 5.67 -24.04
N LEU A 549 4.18 5.32 -24.95
CA LEU A 549 3.01 6.13 -25.29
C LEU A 549 1.73 5.54 -24.66
N PRO A 550 0.81 6.35 -24.13
CA PRO A 550 -0.49 5.88 -23.65
C PRO A 550 -1.33 5.21 -24.76
N GLN A 551 -2.21 4.27 -24.38
CA GLN A 551 -3.16 3.65 -25.33
C GLN A 551 -4.09 4.65 -26.04
N ARG A 552 -4.39 5.79 -25.39
CA ARG A 552 -5.26 6.84 -25.93
C ARG A 552 -4.42 8.04 -26.37
N MET A 553 -4.86 8.71 -27.44
CA MET A 553 -4.24 9.96 -27.88
C MET A 553 -4.48 11.04 -26.83
N PRO A 554 -3.42 11.65 -26.26
CA PRO A 554 -3.58 12.71 -25.27
C PRO A 554 -4.38 13.89 -25.82
N ARG A 555 -5.15 14.53 -24.95
CA ARG A 555 -5.72 15.85 -25.25
C ARG A 555 -4.57 16.82 -25.53
N GLY A 556 -4.72 17.66 -26.55
CA GLY A 556 -3.67 18.61 -26.95
C GLY A 556 -2.46 17.99 -27.67
N TYR A 557 -2.48 16.70 -28.06
CA TYR A 557 -1.46 16.17 -28.97
C TYR A 557 -1.45 16.96 -30.29
N PRO A 558 -0.30 17.52 -30.74
CA PRO A 558 -0.27 18.46 -31.87
C PRO A 558 -0.41 17.81 -33.24
N GLY A 559 -0.21 16.49 -33.34
CA GLY A 559 -0.37 15.72 -34.58
C GLY A 559 -1.78 15.16 -34.78
N THR A 560 -2.04 14.62 -35.96
CA THR A 560 -3.29 13.94 -36.26
C THR A 560 -3.40 12.58 -35.58
N ARG A 561 -4.63 12.06 -35.48
CA ARG A 561 -4.89 10.67 -35.04
C ARG A 561 -4.19 9.62 -35.92
N ARG A 562 -3.83 9.94 -37.18
CA ARG A 562 -3.07 9.04 -38.06
C ARG A 562 -1.60 8.97 -37.63
N GLU A 563 -0.99 10.12 -37.32
CA GLU A 563 0.39 10.18 -36.81
C GLU A 563 0.49 9.55 -35.42
N TRP A 564 -0.47 9.80 -34.53
CA TRP A 564 -0.56 9.11 -33.24
C TRP A 564 -0.60 7.58 -33.38
N ASN A 565 -1.49 7.08 -34.24
CA ASN A 565 -1.61 5.65 -34.52
C ASN A 565 -0.36 5.07 -35.21
N GLN A 566 0.48 5.89 -35.85
CA GLN A 566 1.73 5.44 -36.44
C GLN A 566 2.88 5.44 -35.41
N ALA A 567 2.96 6.46 -34.54
CA ALA A 567 3.90 6.49 -33.43
C ALA A 567 3.71 5.29 -32.48
N ARG A 568 2.45 4.96 -32.13
CA ARG A 568 2.10 3.80 -31.29
C ARG A 568 2.41 2.42 -31.88
N LYS A 569 2.76 2.30 -33.16
CA LYS A 569 3.24 1.01 -33.72
C LYS A 569 4.71 0.76 -33.41
N ASN A 570 5.49 1.82 -33.25
CA ASN A 570 6.94 1.78 -33.20
C ASN A 570 7.49 2.10 -31.80
N ALA A 571 6.68 2.72 -30.94
CA ALA A 571 6.99 3.00 -29.54
C ALA A 571 6.38 1.93 -28.60
N PRO A 572 6.94 1.72 -27.39
CA PRO A 572 6.28 0.97 -26.33
C PRO A 572 4.92 1.57 -25.96
N GLU A 573 4.00 0.74 -25.50
CA GLU A 573 2.65 1.15 -25.09
C GLU A 573 2.49 1.08 -23.57
N ILE A 574 2.03 2.15 -22.93
CA ILE A 574 1.54 2.13 -21.55
C ILE A 574 0.15 1.47 -21.59
N ALA A 575 0.06 0.22 -21.11
CA ALA A 575 -1.11 -0.62 -21.25
C ALA A 575 -1.83 -0.81 -19.91
N ASP A 576 -3.08 -0.37 -19.83
CA ASP A 576 -3.91 -0.38 -18.61
C ASP A 576 -3.19 0.05 -17.31
N PRO A 577 -2.64 1.29 -17.26
CA PRO A 577 -1.85 1.78 -16.13
C PRO A 577 -2.63 1.88 -14.81
N LYS A 578 -3.96 1.76 -14.86
CA LYS A 578 -4.86 1.73 -13.70
C LYS A 578 -4.77 0.42 -12.92
N VAL A 579 -4.19 -0.63 -13.54
CA VAL A 579 -4.06 -1.97 -12.93
C VAL A 579 -2.59 -2.37 -12.75
N SER A 580 -1.66 -1.85 -13.56
CA SER A 580 -0.24 -1.70 -13.17
C SER A 580 0.45 -0.58 -13.96
N PRO A 581 1.18 0.36 -13.30
CA PRO A 581 1.96 1.41 -13.97
C PRO A 581 3.15 0.86 -14.78
N GLY A 582 3.56 -0.37 -14.49
CA GLY A 582 4.65 -1.05 -15.17
C GLY A 582 4.18 -1.92 -16.33
N LEU A 583 2.88 -2.03 -16.61
CA LEU A 583 2.38 -2.88 -17.69
C LEU A 583 2.62 -2.21 -19.04
N ILE A 584 3.69 -2.65 -19.72
CA ILE A 584 4.16 -2.11 -21.00
C ILE A 584 3.97 -3.13 -22.10
N GLY A 585 3.26 -2.74 -23.16
CA GLY A 585 3.19 -3.47 -24.43
C GLY A 585 4.36 -3.13 -25.33
N LEU A 586 5.31 -4.06 -25.51
CA LEU A 586 6.37 -3.89 -26.51
C LEU A 586 5.83 -4.22 -27.92
N PRO A 587 5.96 -3.32 -28.91
CA PRO A 587 5.72 -3.67 -30.31
C PRO A 587 6.79 -4.67 -30.80
N THR A 588 6.48 -5.44 -31.84
CA THR A 588 7.34 -6.55 -32.31
C THR A 588 8.78 -6.11 -32.59
N ASP A 589 8.96 -4.96 -33.24
CA ASP A 589 10.27 -4.39 -33.61
C ASP A 589 11.17 -4.05 -32.41
N LEU A 590 10.63 -4.00 -31.19
CA LEU A 590 11.37 -3.74 -29.94
C LEU A 590 11.49 -4.98 -29.03
N ILE A 591 11.00 -6.15 -29.46
CA ILE A 591 11.05 -7.36 -28.65
C ILE A 591 12.48 -7.92 -28.61
N ASP A 592 13.16 -8.09 -29.75
CA ASP A 592 14.44 -8.80 -29.80
C ASP A 592 15.54 -8.04 -29.02
N ASP A 593 15.69 -6.73 -29.26
CA ASP A 593 16.55 -5.81 -28.51
C ASP A 593 16.13 -5.64 -27.02
N PHE A 594 14.96 -6.14 -26.62
CA PHE A 594 14.61 -6.32 -25.21
C PHE A 594 14.95 -7.72 -24.69
N ILE A 595 14.76 -8.80 -25.44
CA ILE A 595 15.16 -10.16 -25.05
C ILE A 595 16.69 -10.24 -24.87
N ASP A 596 17.46 -9.64 -25.79
CA ASP A 596 18.93 -9.53 -25.70
C ASP A 596 19.42 -8.72 -24.49
N SER A 597 18.52 -7.93 -23.87
CA SER A 597 18.80 -7.17 -22.65
C SER A 597 18.45 -7.92 -21.36
N ILE A 598 17.85 -9.11 -21.43
CA ILE A 598 17.54 -9.93 -20.26
C ILE A 598 18.84 -10.47 -19.66
N VAL A 599 19.00 -10.38 -18.34
CA VAL A 599 20.15 -10.93 -17.62
C VAL A 599 20.18 -12.45 -17.83
N PRO A 600 21.24 -13.03 -18.44
CA PRO A 600 21.31 -14.45 -18.72
C PRO A 600 21.11 -15.30 -17.46
N GLY A 601 20.33 -16.37 -17.56
CA GLY A 601 19.98 -17.23 -16.43
C GLY A 601 19.01 -16.66 -15.38
N SER A 602 18.52 -15.42 -15.52
CA SER A 602 17.59 -14.82 -14.54
C SER A 602 16.14 -15.32 -14.66
N GLY A 603 15.78 -15.92 -15.79
CA GLY A 603 14.44 -16.41 -16.10
C GLY A 603 13.99 -17.52 -15.15
N ARG A 604 12.78 -17.35 -14.61
CA ARG A 604 12.20 -18.23 -13.60
C ARG A 604 10.67 -18.30 -13.74
N ILE A 605 10.12 -19.45 -13.41
CA ILE A 605 8.67 -19.67 -13.35
C ILE A 605 8.24 -19.53 -11.89
N ILE A 606 7.25 -18.67 -11.66
CA ILE A 606 6.61 -18.43 -10.37
C ILE A 606 5.18 -18.97 -10.44
N ARG A 607 4.72 -19.57 -9.34
CA ARG A 607 3.34 -19.99 -9.09
C ARG A 607 2.67 -19.02 -8.11
#